data_AF-A0A960CZ06-F1
#
_entry.id   AF-A0A960CZ06-F1
#
_cell.length_a   1.000
_cell.length_b   1.000
_cell.length_c   1.000
_cell.angle_alpha   90.00
_cell.angle_beta   90.00
_cell.angle_gamma   90.00
#
_symmetry.space_group_name_H-M   'P 1'
#
loop_
_entity.id
_entity.type
_entity.pdbx_description
1 polymer ?
#
loop_
_entity_poly.entity_id
_entity_poly.type
_entity_poly.pdbx_seq_one_letter_code
_entity_poly.pdbx_strand_id
1 'polypeptide(L)'
;MATKDTNPSSSRSGDAITPGEWVRYDQLERKETRLRPDQYNSLSELSRGLNRQRHGRGERITENTLIRVAIDLLLKREAELAGTTEAELRASLGL
;
A
#
# COMPACT_ATOMS: atom_id res chain seq x y z
N MET A 1 30.73 -24.10 31.96
CA MET A 1 30.95 -23.61 30.58
C MET A 1 29.58 -23.26 30.03
N ALA A 2 29.31 -21.97 29.84
CA ALA A 2 27.95 -21.43 29.75
C ALA A 2 27.26 -21.79 28.43
N THR A 3 26.06 -22.36 28.53
CA THR A 3 25.05 -22.43 27.48
C THR A 3 24.52 -21.01 27.26
N LYS A 4 24.78 -20.41 26.09
CA LYS A 4 24.20 -19.10 25.75
C LYS A 4 22.88 -19.33 25.04
N ASP A 5 21.85 -19.05 25.82
CA ASP A 5 20.43 -19.04 25.53
C ASP A 5 20.05 -18.59 24.11
N THR A 6 19.17 -19.41 23.54
CA THR A 6 18.32 -19.14 22.39
C THR A 6 17.66 -17.77 22.52
N ASN A 7 17.97 -16.88 21.57
CA ASN A 7 17.30 -15.59 21.43
C ASN A 7 15.80 -15.86 21.16
N PRO A 8 14.86 -15.41 22.01
CA PRO A 8 13.44 -15.62 21.74
C PRO A 8 13.06 -14.75 20.56
N SER A 9 12.67 -15.42 19.48
CA SER A 9 11.89 -14.86 18.37
C SER A 9 10.78 -13.98 18.95
N SER A 10 10.92 -12.66 18.84
CA SER A 10 9.88 -11.72 19.20
C SER A 10 8.85 -11.66 18.06
N SER A 11 8.13 -12.77 17.86
CA SER A 11 6.84 -12.74 17.19
C SER A 11 5.86 -12.04 18.13
N ARG A 12 5.81 -10.70 18.08
CA ARG A 12 4.67 -9.97 18.63
C ARG A 12 3.52 -10.10 17.65
N SER A 13 2.57 -10.93 18.05
CA SER A 13 1.24 -11.06 17.49
C SER A 13 0.55 -9.69 17.37
N GLY A 14 0.17 -9.32 16.14
CA GLY A 14 -1.11 -8.67 15.85
C GLY A 14 -1.46 -7.35 16.53
N ASP A 15 -0.59 -6.34 16.51
CA ASP A 15 -1.12 -4.97 16.51
C ASP A 15 -1.79 -4.75 15.15
N ALA A 16 -3.12 -4.57 15.15
CA ALA A 16 -3.86 -4.24 13.95
C ALA A 16 -3.26 -2.96 13.37
N ILE A 17 -2.66 -3.06 12.18
CA ILE A 17 -2.11 -1.92 11.48
C ILE A 17 -3.25 -0.95 11.15
N THR A 18 -3.26 0.20 11.81
CA THR A 18 -4.28 1.22 11.58
C THR A 18 -3.97 1.93 10.24
N PRO A 19 -4.96 2.02 9.31
CA PRO A 19 -4.77 2.79 8.08
C PRO A 19 -4.38 4.24 8.38
N GLY A 20 -3.29 4.70 7.76
CA GLY A 20 -2.78 6.08 7.93
C GLY A 20 -1.69 6.25 8.99
N GLU A 21 -1.36 5.20 9.75
CA GLU A 21 -0.17 5.20 10.60
C GLU A 21 1.08 4.79 9.82
N TRP A 22 2.23 5.34 10.19
CA TRP A 22 3.50 4.89 9.61
C TRP A 22 3.76 3.45 10.05
N VAL A 23 3.95 2.57 9.08
CA VAL A 23 4.13 1.13 9.32
C VAL A 23 5.43 0.71 8.65
N ARG A 24 6.25 -0.05 9.37
CA ARG A 24 7.47 -0.58 8.78
C ARG A 24 7.14 -1.62 7.71
N TYR A 25 7.98 -1.69 6.68
CA TYR A 25 7.74 -2.58 5.55
C TYR A 25 7.66 -4.06 5.95
N ASP A 26 8.32 -4.48 7.03
CA ASP A 26 8.33 -5.85 7.53
C ASP A 26 7.08 -6.23 8.34
N GLN A 27 6.22 -5.26 8.64
CA GLN A 27 4.89 -5.48 9.20
C GLN A 27 3.82 -5.63 8.11
N LEU A 28 4.13 -5.30 6.86
CA LEU A 28 3.23 -5.41 5.72
C LEU A 28 3.46 -6.74 4.99
N GLU A 29 2.37 -7.38 4.56
CA GLU A 29 2.45 -8.57 3.72
C GLU A 29 2.84 -8.21 2.27
N ARG A 30 3.80 -8.96 1.71
CA ARG A 30 4.22 -8.75 0.32
C ARG A 30 3.19 -9.36 -0.64
N LYS A 31 2.64 -8.52 -1.51
CA LYS A 31 1.82 -8.95 -2.65
C LYS A 31 2.50 -8.51 -3.96
N GLU A 32 2.64 -9.45 -4.89
CA GLU A 32 3.07 -9.12 -6.26
C GLU A 32 1.84 -8.79 -7.12
N THR A 33 1.91 -7.66 -7.81
CA THR A 33 0.85 -7.18 -8.71
C THR A 33 1.47 -6.73 -10.02
N ARG A 34 0.89 -7.16 -11.14
CA ARG A 34 1.27 -6.68 -12.47
C ARG A 34 0.54 -5.37 -12.74
N LEU A 35 1.29 -4.30 -12.95
CA LEU A 35 0.77 -3.00 -13.34
C LEU A 35 1.04 -2.76 -14.82
N ARG A 36 0.16 -2.01 -15.48
CA ARG A 36 0.46 -1.53 -16.82
C ARG A 36 1.60 -0.49 -16.77
N PRO A 37 2.42 -0.36 -17.82
CA PRO A 37 3.55 0.58 -17.83
C PRO A 37 3.15 2.03 -17.55
N ASP A 38 1.99 2.47 -18.06
CA ASP A 38 1.43 3.80 -17.80
C ASP A 38 1.13 4.00 -16.32
N GLN A 39 0.49 3.04 -15.66
CA GLN A 39 0.17 3.10 -14.23
C GLN A 39 1.44 3.22 -13.39
N TYR A 40 2.46 2.41 -13.69
CA TYR A 40 3.72 2.45 -12.96
C TYR A 40 4.39 3.83 -13.08
N ASN A 41 4.52 4.35 -14.31
CA ASN A 41 5.11 5.65 -14.56
C ASN A 41 4.34 6.78 -13.85
N SER A 42 3.01 6.78 -13.94
CA SER A 42 2.16 7.78 -13.26
C SER A 42 2.29 7.72 -11.74
N LEU A 43 2.39 6.53 -11.13
CA LEU A 43 2.63 6.39 -9.69
C LEU A 43 4.01 6.92 -9.29
N SER A 44 5.05 6.64 -10.08
CA SER A 44 6.41 7.19 -9.86
C SER A 44 6.42 8.71 -9.91
N GLU A 45 5.75 9.31 -10.91
CA GLU A 45 5.67 10.76 -11.07
C GLU A 45 4.88 11.42 -9.94
N LEU A 46 3.72 10.85 -9.59
CA LEU A 46 2.86 11.34 -8.52
C LEU A 46 3.60 11.30 -7.17
N SER A 47 4.23 10.18 -6.84
CA SER A 47 5.00 10.06 -5.58
C SER A 47 6.13 11.08 -5.51
N ARG A 48 6.87 11.31 -6.60
CA ARG A 48 7.93 12.34 -6.66
C ARG A 48 7.34 13.75 -6.47
N GLY A 49 6.22 14.05 -7.12
CA GLY A 49 5.51 15.33 -6.98
C GLY A 49 5.11 15.62 -5.53
N LEU A 50 4.45 14.67 -4.88
CA LEU A 50 4.00 14.78 -3.50
C LEU A 50 5.18 14.91 -2.52
N ASN A 51 6.28 14.17 -2.74
CA ASN A 51 7.46 14.31 -1.90
C ASN A 51 8.13 15.68 -2.05
N ARG A 52 8.20 16.24 -3.27
CA ARG A 52 8.75 17.59 -3.50
C ARG A 52 7.92 18.68 -2.80
N GLN A 53 6.60 18.62 -2.94
CA GLN A 53 5.67 19.61 -2.34
C GLN A 53 5.75 19.65 -0.82
N ARG A 54 6.11 18.53 -0.17
CA ARG A 54 6.20 18.46 1.30
C ARG A 54 7.47 19.06 1.88
N HIS A 55 8.47 19.40 1.05
CA HIS A 55 9.73 19.99 1.49
C HIS A 55 10.38 19.20 2.66
N GLY A 56 10.32 17.87 2.62
CA GLY A 56 10.90 17.00 3.64
C GLY A 56 10.06 16.80 4.91
N ARG A 57 8.83 17.33 4.96
CA ARG A 57 7.91 17.11 6.10
C ARG A 57 7.14 15.79 5.98
N GLY A 58 7.05 15.09 7.11
CA GLY A 58 6.27 13.85 7.24
C GLY A 58 6.92 12.62 6.62
N GLU A 59 6.16 11.54 6.52
CA GLU A 59 6.64 10.27 5.97
C GLU A 59 6.87 10.31 4.45
N ARG A 60 7.88 9.55 4.00
CA ARG A 60 8.15 9.37 2.57
C ARG A 60 6.98 8.63 1.91
N ILE A 61 6.35 9.26 0.91
CA ILE A 61 5.32 8.60 0.10
C ILE A 61 6.03 7.79 -0.98
N THR A 62 5.67 6.52 -1.08
CA THR A 62 6.15 5.58 -2.10
C THR A 62 5.00 5.16 -3.00
N GLU A 63 5.31 4.51 -4.12
CA GLU A 63 4.30 3.85 -4.97
C GLU A 63 3.45 2.88 -4.15
N ASN A 64 4.06 2.08 -3.28
CA ASN A 64 3.34 1.18 -2.36
C ASN A 64 2.40 1.92 -1.41
N THR A 65 2.73 3.16 -1.03
CA THR A 65 1.82 3.99 -0.22
C THR A 65 0.60 4.41 -1.04
N LEU A 66 0.81 4.85 -2.28
CA LEU A 66 -0.28 5.21 -3.19
C LEU A 66 -1.16 4.01 -3.56
N ILE A 67 -0.57 2.83 -3.77
CA ILE A 67 -1.31 1.59 -4.03
C ILE A 67 -2.19 1.21 -2.85
N ARG A 68 -1.68 1.28 -1.61
CA ARG A 68 -2.49 1.03 -0.41
C ARG A 68 -3.68 2.00 -0.31
N VAL A 69 -3.45 3.30 -0.54
CA VAL A 69 -4.53 4.30 -0.57
C VAL A 69 -5.55 4.02 -1.69
N ALA A 70 -5.10 3.60 -2.88
CA ALA A 70 -5.99 3.24 -3.98
C ALA A 70 -6.84 1.99 -3.65
N ILE A 71 -6.27 1.01 -2.94
CA ILE A 71 -6.99 -0.16 -2.44
C ILE A 71 -8.06 0.27 -1.42
N ASP A 72 -7.70 1.10 -0.45
CA ASP A 72 -8.68 1.61 0.53
C ASP A 72 -9.82 2.38 -0.14
N LEU A 73 -9.51 3.18 -1.18
CA LEU A 73 -10.52 3.89 -1.96
C LEU A 73 -11.44 2.93 -2.73
N LEU A 74 -10.87 1.87 -3.32
CA LEU A 74 -11.64 0.85 -4.03
C LEU A 74 -12.58 0.11 -3.07
N LEU A 75 -12.07 -0.33 -1.91
CA LEU A 75 -12.86 -1.06 -0.91
C LEU A 75 -13.97 -0.18 -0.31
N LYS A 76 -13.74 1.12 -0.15
CA LYS A 76 -14.81 2.07 0.26
C LYS A 76 -15.95 2.19 -0.75
N ARG A 77 -15.69 1.87 -2.02
CA ARG A 77 -16.65 1.93 -3.13
C ARG A 77 -17.06 0.56 -3.63
N GLU A 78 -16.86 -0.50 -2.83
CA GLU A 78 -17.12 -1.88 -3.26
C GLU A 78 -18.57 -2.10 -3.71
N ALA A 79 -19.54 -1.41 -3.08
CA ALA A 79 -20.95 -1.52 -3.43
C ALA A 79 -21.29 -0.91 -4.81
N GLU A 80 -20.40 -0.08 -5.37
CA GLU A 80 -20.55 0.49 -6.71
C GLU A 80 -20.00 -0.44 -7.80
N LEU A 81 -19.22 -1.47 -7.44
CA LEU A 81 -18.62 -2.39 -8.40
C LEU A 81 -19.68 -3.27 -9.06
N ALA A 82 -19.77 -3.20 -10.38
CA ALA A 82 -20.66 -4.03 -11.17
C ALA A 82 -19.96 -4.54 -12.45
N GLY A 83 -20.21 -5.80 -12.80
CA GLY A 83 -19.67 -6.44 -14.00
C GLY A 83 -18.74 -7.62 -13.72
N THR A 84 -18.22 -8.21 -14.78
CA THR A 84 -17.39 -9.43 -14.75
C THR A 84 -16.03 -9.24 -15.44
N THR A 85 -15.80 -8.09 -16.07
CA THR A 85 -14.54 -7.74 -16.74
C THR A 85 -13.92 -6.49 -16.12
N GLU A 86 -12.60 -6.30 -16.27
CA GLU A 86 -11.92 -5.08 -15.81
C GLU A 86 -12.56 -3.81 -16.41
N ALA A 87 -12.94 -3.86 -17.69
CA ALA A 87 -13.57 -2.73 -18.37
C ALA A 87 -14.93 -2.36 -17.75
N GLU A 88 -15.77 -3.34 -17.43
CA GLU A 88 -17.06 -3.11 -16.78
C GLU A 88 -16.89 -2.60 -15.35
N LEU A 89 -15.96 -3.17 -14.58
CA LEU A 89 -15.65 -2.71 -13.23
C LEU A 89 -15.17 -1.26 -13.24
N ARG A 90 -14.29 -0.89 -14.19
CA ARG A 90 -13.86 0.50 -14.39
C ARG A 90 -15.04 1.42 -14.73
N ALA A 91 -15.87 1.02 -15.69
CA ALA A 91 -17.04 1.80 -16.10
C ALA A 91 -18.01 2.01 -14.93
N SER A 92 -18.22 1.00 -14.08
CA SER A 92 -19.08 1.11 -12.88
C SER A 92 -18.60 2.14 -11.86
N LEU A 93 -17.29 2.41 -11.83
CA LEU A 93 -16.68 3.43 -10.97
C LEU A 93 -16.53 4.81 -11.65
N GLY A 94 -16.90 4.92 -12.93
CA GLY A 94 -16.72 6.12 -13.76
C GLY A 94 -15.28 6.34 -14.26
N LEU A 95 -14.51 5.26 -14.47
CA LEU A 95 -13.11 5.28 -14.91
C LEU A 95 -12.91 4.86 -16.38
#